data_AF-A0A947F8D8-F1
#
_entry.id   AF-A0A947F8D8-F1
#
_cell.length_a   1.000
_cell.length_b   1.000
_cell.length_c   1.000
_cell.angle_alpha   90.00
_cell.angle_beta   90.00
_cell.angle_gamma   90.00
#
_symmetry.space_group_name_H-M   'P 1'
#
loop_
_entity.id
_entity.type
_entity.pdbx_description
1 polymer ?
#
loop_
_entity_poly.entity_id
_entity_poly.type
_entity_poly.pdbx_seq_one_letter_code
_entity_poly.pdbx_strand_id
1 'polypeptide(L)'
;SVSAPRVDTLTYEKEVLPFITLVSTKSPSQVISFYKGKLSSANGWSYSEELKTFVKGNLQSALTGFVPAVAIREENGENFDLVHVDANLKKKLKSRIEITYQPSNKKDK
;
A
#
# COMPACT_ATOMS: atom_id res chain seq x y z
N SER A 1 -26.11 -17.23 -32.84
CA SER A 1 -25.19 -16.24 -32.26
C SER A 1 -25.71 -15.79 -30.91
N VAL A 2 -24.97 -16.08 -29.84
CA VAL A 2 -25.31 -15.57 -28.50
C VAL A 2 -24.41 -14.35 -28.29
N SER A 3 -24.99 -13.15 -28.29
CA SER A 3 -24.24 -11.93 -27.99
C SER A 3 -23.87 -11.92 -26.52
N ALA A 4 -22.59 -11.87 -26.22
CA ALA A 4 -22.11 -11.56 -24.89
C ALA A 4 -22.60 -10.15 -24.50
N PRO A 5 -23.05 -9.95 -23.25
CA PRO A 5 -23.38 -8.61 -22.77
C PRO A 5 -22.12 -7.74 -22.85
N ARG A 6 -22.21 -6.63 -23.58
CA ARG A 6 -21.19 -5.57 -23.53
C ARG A 6 -21.28 -4.96 -22.14
N VAL A 7 -20.35 -5.34 -21.28
CA VAL A 7 -20.15 -4.62 -20.02
C VAL A 7 -19.65 -3.24 -20.42
N ASP A 8 -20.52 -2.24 -20.31
CA ASP A 8 -20.15 -0.83 -20.39
C ASP A 8 -19.04 -0.60 -19.36
N THR A 9 -17.82 -0.47 -19.85
CA THR A 9 -16.61 -0.22 -19.05
C THR A 9 -16.48 1.26 -18.67
N LEU A 10 -17.56 2.04 -18.83
CA LEU A 10 -17.58 3.50 -18.75
C LEU A 10 -17.76 4.07 -17.32
N THR A 11 -17.67 3.26 -16.27
CA THR A 11 -17.90 3.72 -14.88
C THR A 11 -16.82 3.32 -13.88
N TYR A 12 -15.55 3.38 -14.28
CA TYR A 12 -14.42 3.45 -13.34
C TYR A 12 -13.45 4.57 -13.75
N GLU A 13 -13.86 5.82 -13.62
CA GLU A 13 -12.98 6.99 -13.84
C GLU A 13 -11.95 7.21 -12.72
N LYS A 14 -11.90 6.35 -11.69
CA LYS A 14 -10.84 6.40 -10.68
C LYS A 14 -9.69 5.48 -11.09
N GLU A 15 -8.64 6.10 -11.58
CA GLU A 15 -7.36 5.44 -11.82
C GLU A 15 -6.75 5.00 -10.48
N VAL A 16 -6.43 3.70 -10.37
CA VAL A 16 -5.69 3.14 -9.24
C VAL A 16 -4.38 3.90 -9.05
N LEU A 17 -4.10 4.32 -7.81
CA LEU A 17 -2.88 5.05 -7.52
C LEU A 17 -1.65 4.15 -7.63
N PRO A 18 -0.51 4.68 -8.10
CA PRO A 18 0.73 3.93 -8.11
C PRO A 18 1.18 3.59 -6.68
N PHE A 19 1.96 2.54 -6.56
CA PHE A 19 2.56 2.12 -5.30
C PHE A 19 4.05 1.78 -5.46
N ILE A 20 4.77 1.85 -4.34
CA ILE A 20 6.12 1.31 -4.21
C ILE A 20 6.16 0.29 -3.07
N THR A 21 7.04 -0.70 -3.21
CA THR A 21 7.30 -1.69 -2.18
C THR A 21 8.68 -1.46 -1.58
N LEU A 22 8.75 -1.42 -0.26
CA LEU A 22 9.98 -1.39 0.51
C LEU A 22 10.03 -2.62 1.43
N VAL A 23 11.24 -3.05 1.77
CA VAL A 23 11.48 -4.11 2.77
C VAL A 23 12.39 -3.59 3.87
N SER A 24 12.23 -4.13 5.08
CA SER A 24 13.00 -3.73 6.25
C SER A 24 13.35 -4.91 7.14
N THR A 25 14.46 -4.78 7.86
CA THR A 25 14.92 -5.72 8.89
C THR A 25 14.27 -5.48 10.25
N LYS A 26 13.44 -4.44 10.37
CA LYS A 26 12.65 -4.11 11.56
C LYS A 26 11.33 -4.88 11.55
N SER A 27 10.82 -5.25 12.72
CA SER A 27 9.53 -5.94 12.80
C SER A 27 8.38 -5.05 12.31
N PRO A 28 7.25 -5.62 11.87
CA PRO A 28 6.07 -4.83 11.52
C PRO A 28 5.65 -3.86 12.63
N SER A 29 5.70 -4.29 13.91
CA SER A 29 5.38 -3.44 15.05
C SER A 29 6.30 -2.21 15.16
N GLN A 30 7.61 -2.38 14.96
CA GLN A 30 8.56 -1.26 14.97
C GLN A 30 8.31 -0.28 13.83
N VAL A 31 7.97 -0.79 12.64
CA VAL A 31 7.64 0.04 11.48
C VAL A 31 6.31 0.78 11.67
N ILE A 32 5.29 0.12 12.22
CA ILE A 32 4.02 0.74 12.59
C ILE A 32 4.26 1.87 13.59
N SER A 33 5.05 1.65 14.64
CA SER A 33 5.40 2.69 15.62
C SER A 33 6.11 3.88 14.97
N PHE A 34 7.02 3.64 14.02
CA PHE A 34 7.66 4.71 13.25
C PHE A 34 6.63 5.54 12.48
N TYR A 35 5.72 4.90 11.74
CA TYR A 35 4.71 5.62 10.94
C TYR A 35 3.63 6.29 11.79
N LYS A 36 3.27 5.74 12.97
CA LYS A 36 2.40 6.43 13.94
C LYS A 36 2.97 7.79 14.36
N GLY A 37 4.30 7.93 14.41
CA GLY A 37 4.98 9.20 14.69
C GLY A 37 5.13 10.16 13.50
N LYS A 38 4.75 9.75 12.28
CA LYS A 38 4.91 10.54 11.05
C LYS A 38 3.58 10.83 10.35
N LEU A 39 2.63 9.91 10.40
CA LEU A 39 1.33 9.98 9.76
C LEU A 39 0.29 10.36 10.81
N SER A 40 0.09 11.67 10.98
CA SER A 40 -0.82 12.21 12.00
C SER A 40 -2.26 12.35 11.49
N SER A 41 -3.21 12.21 12.41
CA SER A 41 -4.64 12.49 12.18
C SER A 41 -4.90 13.93 11.76
N ALA A 42 -4.10 14.88 12.26
CA ALA A 42 -4.15 16.28 11.84
C ALA A 42 -3.91 16.46 10.33
N ASN A 43 -3.17 15.54 9.69
CA ASN A 43 -2.90 15.54 8.25
C ASN A 43 -3.82 14.58 7.47
N GLY A 44 -4.94 14.15 8.07
CA GLY A 44 -5.94 13.29 7.44
C GLY A 44 -5.60 11.80 7.42
N TRP A 45 -4.59 11.36 8.19
CA TRP A 45 -4.21 9.95 8.28
C TRP A 45 -4.93 9.24 9.42
N SER A 46 -5.39 8.02 9.17
CA SER A 46 -5.89 7.10 10.18
C SER A 46 -5.16 5.77 10.06
N TYR A 47 -5.04 5.02 11.16
CA TYR A 47 -4.46 3.69 11.16
C TYR A 47 -5.55 2.65 11.46
N SER A 48 -5.67 1.65 10.60
CA SER A 48 -6.50 0.47 10.85
C SER A 48 -5.64 -0.63 11.44
N GLU A 49 -5.92 -0.99 12.70
CA GLU A 49 -5.27 -2.13 13.37
C GLU A 49 -5.59 -3.46 12.67
N GLU A 50 -6.83 -3.62 12.20
CA GLU A 50 -7.31 -4.81 11.48
C GLU A 50 -6.52 -5.02 10.17
N LEU A 51 -6.42 -3.97 9.37
CA LEU A 51 -5.74 -4.05 8.07
C LEU A 51 -4.24 -3.78 8.17
N LYS A 52 -3.72 -3.42 9.35
CA LYS A 52 -2.34 -2.95 9.54
C LYS A 52 -1.92 -1.92 8.48
N THR A 53 -2.79 -0.95 8.22
CA THR A 53 -2.64 0.02 7.11
C THR A 53 -2.97 1.43 7.59
N PHE A 54 -2.10 2.38 7.25
CA PHE A 54 -2.39 3.80 7.36
C PHE A 54 -3.10 4.26 6.09
N VAL A 55 -4.13 5.08 6.24
CA VAL A 55 -4.96 5.56 5.13
C VAL A 55 -5.14 7.07 5.24
N LYS A 56 -4.95 7.78 4.14
CA LYS A 56 -5.30 9.19 4.03
C LYS A 56 -6.70 9.34 3.45
N GLY A 57 -7.71 9.50 4.32
CA GLY A 57 -9.12 9.52 3.94
C GLY A 57 -9.92 8.32 4.47
N ASN A 58 -10.93 7.86 3.72
CA ASN A 58 -11.82 6.76 4.14
C ASN A 58 -11.15 5.38 3.94
N LEU A 59 -11.23 4.53 4.97
CA LEU A 59 -10.73 3.16 4.98
C LEU A 59 -11.24 2.30 3.81
N GLN A 60 -12.52 2.42 3.44
CA GLN A 60 -13.08 1.65 2.32
C GLN A 60 -12.39 1.98 0.99
N SER A 61 -11.95 3.22 0.81
CA SER A 61 -11.25 3.65 -0.41
C SER A 61 -9.78 3.21 -0.46
N ALA A 62 -9.22 2.76 0.67
CA ALA A 62 -7.87 2.19 0.71
C ALA A 62 -7.83 0.80 0.06
N LEU A 63 -8.87 -0.01 0.27
CA LEU A 63 -8.98 -1.33 -0.35
C LEU A 63 -9.05 -1.27 -1.87
N THR A 64 -9.53 -0.17 -2.43
CA THR A 64 -9.64 0.04 -3.88
C THR A 64 -8.42 0.74 -4.48
N GLY A 65 -7.40 1.08 -3.66
CA GLY A 65 -6.19 1.76 -4.14
C GLY A 65 -6.41 3.17 -4.69
N PHE A 66 -7.53 3.82 -4.32
CA PHE A 66 -7.89 5.16 -4.82
C PHE A 66 -7.48 6.31 -3.89
N VAL A 67 -6.85 5.98 -2.76
CA VAL A 67 -6.36 6.95 -1.79
C VAL A 67 -4.94 6.57 -1.35
N PRO A 68 -4.13 7.55 -0.91
CA PRO A 68 -2.82 7.25 -0.35
C PRO A 68 -2.92 6.33 0.85
N ALA A 69 -2.06 5.31 0.89
CA ALA A 69 -2.04 4.30 1.92
C ALA A 69 -0.62 3.80 2.21
N VAL A 70 -0.39 3.35 3.44
CA VAL A 70 0.85 2.66 3.84
C VAL A 70 0.46 1.35 4.51
N ALA A 71 0.59 0.23 3.79
CA ALA A 71 0.29 -1.09 4.31
C ALA A 71 1.58 -1.76 4.81
N ILE A 72 1.54 -2.33 6.02
CA ILE A 72 2.71 -2.95 6.65
C ILE A 72 2.39 -4.42 6.92
N ARG A 73 3.24 -5.32 6.42
CA ARG A 73 3.07 -6.77 6.49
C ARG A 73 4.35 -7.44 6.95
N GLU A 74 4.24 -8.70 7.34
CA GLU A 74 5.40 -9.56 7.57
C GLU A 74 6.10 -9.87 6.24
N GLU A 75 7.41 -10.04 6.29
CA GLU A 75 8.24 -10.44 5.16
C GLU A 75 9.17 -11.56 5.64
N ASN A 76 9.19 -12.67 4.92
CA ASN A 76 10.02 -13.83 5.22
C ASN A 76 11.21 -13.98 4.24
N GLY A 77 11.32 -13.10 3.25
CA GLY A 77 12.36 -13.12 2.23
C GLY A 77 12.06 -14.06 1.05
N GLU A 78 10.90 -14.69 0.99
CA GLU A 78 10.57 -15.67 -0.06
C GLU A 78 9.81 -15.07 -1.24
N ASN A 79 9.40 -13.80 -1.13
CA ASN A 79 8.69 -13.12 -2.22
C ASN A 79 9.52 -13.04 -3.52
N PHE A 80 8.85 -13.19 -4.66
CA PHE A 80 9.48 -13.33 -5.98
C PHE A 80 10.32 -12.10 -6.38
N ASP A 81 9.90 -10.91 -5.95
CA ASP A 81 10.57 -9.63 -6.19
C ASP A 81 11.92 -9.53 -5.45
N LEU A 82 12.19 -10.45 -4.52
CA LEU A 82 13.45 -10.54 -3.77
C LEU A 82 14.43 -11.56 -4.35
N VAL A 83 14.23 -12.03 -5.58
CA VAL A 83 15.10 -13.06 -6.20
C VAL A 83 16.56 -12.62 -6.33
N HIS A 84 16.82 -11.32 -6.54
CA HIS A 84 18.17 -10.76 -6.69
C HIS A 84 18.72 -10.10 -5.42
N VAL A 85 18.01 -10.16 -4.30
CA VAL A 85 18.47 -9.60 -3.03
C VAL A 85 19.49 -10.55 -2.39
N ASP A 86 20.56 -10.00 -1.82
CA ASP A 86 21.58 -10.76 -1.09
C ASP A 86 20.95 -11.72 -0.06
N ALA A 87 21.36 -12.99 -0.07
CA ALA A 87 20.77 -14.02 0.77
C ALA A 87 20.94 -13.75 2.28
N ASN A 88 22.02 -13.09 2.70
CA ASN A 88 22.23 -12.74 4.10
C ASN A 88 21.32 -11.59 4.53
N LEU A 89 21.03 -10.66 3.63
CA LEU A 89 20.02 -9.63 3.85
C LEU A 89 18.61 -10.22 3.87
N LYS A 90 18.25 -11.11 2.94
CA LYS A 90 16.93 -11.77 2.88
C LYS A 90 16.55 -12.42 4.21
N LYS A 91 17.48 -13.17 4.82
CA LYS A 91 17.31 -13.81 6.14
C LYS A 91 17.06 -12.84 7.29
N LYS A 92 17.39 -11.55 7.11
CA LYS A 92 17.21 -10.51 8.13
C LYS A 92 15.95 -9.67 7.90
N LEU A 93 15.29 -9.80 6.75
CA LEU A 93 14.05 -9.09 6.47
C LEU A 93 12.95 -9.56 7.41
N LYS A 94 12.09 -8.64 7.84
CA LYS A 94 11.01 -8.90 8.79
C LYS A 94 9.70 -8.22 8.40
N SER A 95 9.76 -7.14 7.64
CA SER A 95 8.57 -6.42 7.22
C SER A 95 8.63 -5.96 5.78
N ARG A 96 7.48 -6.00 5.12
CA ARG A 96 7.19 -5.39 3.81
C ARG A 96 6.29 -4.18 4.01
N ILE A 97 6.58 -3.11 3.27
CA ILE A 97 5.89 -1.83 3.36
C ILE A 97 5.46 -1.46 1.94
N GLU A 98 4.16 -1.42 1.71
CA GLU A 98 3.59 -0.94 0.45
C GLU A 98 3.08 0.49 0.65
N ILE A 99 3.57 1.41 -0.18
CA ILE A 99 3.21 2.83 -0.11
C ILE A 99 2.48 3.19 -1.40
N THR A 100 1.17 3.34 -1.31
CA THR A 100 0.32 3.87 -2.36
C THR A 100 0.32 5.39 -2.27
N TYR A 101 0.65 6.08 -3.35
CA TYR A 101 0.87 7.53 -3.32
C TYR A 101 0.15 8.25 -4.47
N GLN A 102 -0.26 9.48 -4.20
CA GLN A 102 -0.73 10.40 -5.23
C GLN A 102 0.49 11.09 -5.86
N PRO A 103 0.77 10.91 -7.16
CA PRO A 103 1.83 11.67 -7.83
C PRO A 103 1.48 13.15 -7.86
N SER A 104 2.47 14.01 -7.64
CA SER A 104 2.33 15.48 -7.65
C SER A 104 1.79 16.07 -8.96
N ASN A 105 1.80 15.28 -10.05
CA ASN A 105 1.39 15.72 -11.38
C ASN A 105 -0.10 15.49 -11.68
N LYS A 106 -0.84 14.80 -10.81
CA LYS A 106 -2.31 14.76 -10.91
C LYS A 106 -2.85 16.05 -10.31
N LYS A 107 -3.04 17.07 -11.17
CA LYS A 107 -3.93 18.19 -10.83
C LYS A 107 -5.30 17.61 -10.53
N ASP A 108 -5.88 18.00 -9.40
CA ASP A 108 -7.30 17.83 -9.16
C ASP A 108 -8.03 18.45 -10.37
N LYS A 109 -8.63 17.59 -11.20
CA LYS A 109 -9.54 18.01 -12.27
C LYS A 109 -10.93 18.13 -11.69
#